data_AF-G8JQB6-F1
#
_entry.id   AF-G8JQB6-F1
#
_cell.length_a   1.000
_cell.length_b   1.000
_cell.length_c   1.000
_cell.angle_alpha   90.00
_cell.angle_beta   90.00
_cell.angle_gamma   90.00
#
_symmetry.space_group_name_H-M   'P 1'
#
loop_
_entity.id
_entity.type
_entity.pdbx_description
1 polymer ?
#
loop_
_entity_poly.entity_id
_entity_poly.type
_entity_poly.pdbx_seq_one_letter_code
_entity_poly.pdbx_strand_id
1 'polypeptide(L)'
;MSYNGIGLKSSKGSSTSGHIQRSLADNEGKKNVKNFLARQEKSNGKRDVSKGTRAKTVDDSILKRLDRRQVELQVSELRDQLEDAGNYDENEITRKCDELRDELQKQLREHDRVRTVYTTRKKRTPAVGDVNLNDD
;
A
#
# COMPACT_ATOMS: atom_id res chain seq x y z
N MET A 1 -42.90 22.76 -34.37
CA MET A 1 -41.49 22.69 -34.81
C MET A 1 -40.63 22.62 -33.57
N SER A 2 -39.70 21.66 -33.49
CA SER A 2 -38.66 21.64 -32.45
C SER A 2 -37.48 22.50 -32.91
N TYR A 3 -36.82 23.20 -31.98
CA TYR A 3 -35.66 24.05 -32.27
C TYR A 3 -34.42 23.41 -31.61
N ASN A 4 -33.34 23.25 -32.38
CA ASN A 4 -32.11 22.56 -31.91
C ASN A 4 -32.35 21.17 -31.31
N GLY A 5 -33.36 20.44 -31.81
CA GLY A 5 -33.73 19.12 -31.29
C GLY A 5 -34.44 19.15 -29.93
N ILE A 6 -34.75 20.32 -29.38
CA ILE A 6 -35.40 20.50 -28.08
C ILE A 6 -36.81 21.09 -28.28
N GLY A 7 -37.75 20.67 -27.43
CA GLY A 7 -39.12 21.19 -27.42
C GLY A 7 -40.16 20.31 -28.12
N LEU A 8 -41.36 20.86 -28.33
CA LEU A 8 -42.51 20.13 -28.86
C LEU A 8 -42.47 20.00 -30.39
N LYS A 9 -42.88 18.84 -30.91
CA LYS A 9 -43.04 18.61 -32.36
C LYS A 9 -44.06 19.59 -32.97
N SER A 10 -45.17 19.81 -32.28
CA SER A 10 -46.20 20.81 -32.60
C SER A 10 -46.85 21.30 -31.31
N SER A 11 -47.34 22.54 -31.28
CA SER A 11 -48.16 23.05 -30.17
C SER A 11 -49.57 22.45 -30.17
N LYS A 12 -50.03 21.92 -31.32
CA LYS A 12 -51.33 21.24 -31.46
C LYS A 12 -51.36 19.98 -30.58
N GLY A 13 -52.39 19.85 -29.76
CA GLY A 13 -52.55 18.72 -28.83
C GLY A 13 -51.77 18.85 -27.53
N SER A 14 -50.96 19.90 -27.35
CA SER A 14 -50.28 20.19 -26.08
C SER A 14 -51.11 21.06 -25.13
N SER A 15 -52.22 21.64 -25.58
CA SER A 15 -53.07 22.58 -24.82
C SER A 15 -52.33 23.78 -24.23
N THR A 16 -51.14 24.12 -24.76
CA THR A 16 -50.32 25.27 -24.34
C THR A 16 -49.79 26.03 -25.57
N SER A 17 -49.15 27.18 -25.35
CA SER A 17 -48.54 27.98 -26.42
C SER A 17 -47.35 27.30 -27.11
N GLY A 18 -46.78 26.25 -26.51
CA GLY A 18 -45.54 25.63 -26.98
C GLY A 18 -44.30 26.52 -26.85
N HIS A 19 -44.36 27.54 -26.00
CA HIS A 19 -43.23 28.42 -25.72
C HIS A 19 -42.12 27.67 -24.97
N ILE A 20 -40.91 27.70 -25.50
CA ILE A 20 -39.74 27.00 -24.95
C ILE A 20 -38.75 28.05 -24.46
N GLN A 21 -38.37 27.98 -23.19
CA GLN A 21 -37.35 28.84 -22.59
C GLN A 21 -36.10 28.03 -22.29
N ARG A 22 -34.92 28.63 -22.54
CA ARG A 22 -33.66 28.05 -22.08
C ARG A 22 -33.59 28.19 -20.56
N SER A 23 -33.21 27.10 -19.88
CA SER A 23 -32.99 27.13 -18.44
C SER A 23 -31.82 28.04 -18.09
N LEU A 24 -32.03 28.95 -17.13
CA LEU A 24 -30.96 29.79 -16.56
C LEU A 24 -29.94 28.99 -15.73
N ALA A 25 -30.27 27.75 -15.36
CA ALA A 25 -29.30 26.85 -14.71
C ALA A 25 -28.28 26.29 -15.72
N ASP A 26 -28.62 26.27 -17.01
CA ASP A 26 -27.77 25.78 -18.10
C ASP A 26 -26.85 26.90 -18.62
N ASN A 27 -26.09 27.49 -17.69
CA ASN A 27 -25.09 28.52 -17.98
C ASN A 27 -23.75 27.84 -18.32
N GLU A 28 -23.46 27.67 -19.60
CA GLU A 28 -22.18 27.11 -20.11
C GLU A 28 -20.95 27.90 -19.60
N GLY A 29 -21.12 29.18 -19.25
CA GLY A 29 -20.08 30.04 -18.70
C GLY A 29 -19.80 29.88 -17.20
N LYS A 30 -20.68 29.22 -16.44
CA LYS A 30 -20.49 28.93 -15.00
C LYS A 30 -20.40 27.44 -14.80
N LYS A 31 -19.34 26.85 -15.38
CA LYS A 31 -18.95 25.48 -15.12
C LYS A 31 -18.90 25.25 -13.61
N ASN A 32 -19.90 24.53 -13.10
CA ASN A 32 -19.94 23.91 -11.78
C ASN A 32 -18.69 23.06 -11.48
N VAL A 33 -17.83 22.85 -12.47
CA VAL A 33 -16.44 22.38 -12.37
C VAL A 33 -15.68 23.07 -11.24
N LYS A 34 -15.71 24.40 -11.06
CA LYS A 34 -14.92 25.01 -9.97
C LYS A 34 -15.39 24.57 -8.58
N ASN A 35 -16.70 24.56 -8.34
CA ASN A 35 -17.26 24.15 -7.06
C ASN A 35 -17.17 22.63 -6.85
N PHE A 36 -17.30 21.85 -7.92
CA PHE A 36 -17.13 20.40 -7.93
C PHE A 36 -15.67 20.00 -7.66
N LEU A 37 -14.72 20.59 -8.39
CA LEU A 37 -13.28 20.37 -8.20
C LEU A 37 -12.84 20.82 -6.81
N ALA A 38 -13.28 21.99 -6.31
CA ALA A 38 -12.94 22.42 -4.96
C ALA A 38 -13.49 21.46 -3.88
N ARG A 39 -14.66 20.85 -4.11
CA ARG A 39 -15.22 19.82 -3.22
C ARG A 39 -14.43 18.51 -3.33
N GLN A 40 -14.00 18.14 -4.54
CA GLN A 40 -13.17 16.97 -4.79
C GLN A 40 -11.78 17.10 -4.14
N GLU A 41 -11.11 18.25 -4.30
CA GLU A 41 -9.84 18.56 -3.65
C GLU A 41 -9.96 18.52 -2.12
N LYS A 42 -11.02 19.11 -1.53
CA LYS A 42 -11.27 19.00 -0.09
C LYS A 42 -11.50 17.55 0.37
N SER A 43 -12.10 16.71 -0.47
CA SER A 43 -12.30 15.29 -0.18
C SER A 43 -11.03 14.44 -0.35
N ASN A 44 -10.14 14.84 -1.27
CA ASN A 44 -8.90 14.14 -1.56
C ASN A 44 -7.80 14.54 -0.57
N GLY A 45 -7.66 15.84 -0.27
CA GLY A 45 -6.71 16.34 0.71
C GLY A 45 -6.94 15.79 2.11
N LYS A 46 -8.20 15.56 2.51
CA LYS A 46 -8.53 14.87 3.78
C LYS A 46 -8.11 13.39 3.79
N ARG A 47 -8.09 12.72 2.63
CA ARG A 47 -7.64 11.32 2.51
C ARG A 47 -6.12 11.20 2.53
N ASP A 48 -5.39 12.19 2.04
CA ASP A 48 -3.93 12.18 2.07
C ASP A 48 -3.38 12.58 3.45
N VAL A 49 -4.03 13.49 4.17
CA VAL A 49 -3.63 13.83 5.55
C VAL A 49 -3.87 12.66 6.51
N SER A 50 -4.92 11.83 6.31
CA SER A 50 -5.12 10.60 7.11
C SER A 50 -4.23 9.43 6.68
N LYS A 51 -3.58 9.52 5.51
CA LYS A 51 -2.55 8.57 5.04
C LYS A 51 -1.13 9.04 5.35
N GLY A 52 -0.98 10.27 5.85
CA GLY A 52 0.26 10.75 6.41
C GLY A 52 0.65 9.92 7.63
N THR A 53 1.67 9.07 7.46
CA THR A 53 2.52 8.48 8.52
C THR A 53 2.08 7.22 9.27
N ARG A 54 1.15 6.39 8.75
CA ARG A 54 1.31 4.94 8.98
C ARG A 54 2.12 4.38 7.84
N ALA A 55 3.45 4.51 7.94
CA ALA A 55 4.34 3.63 7.19
C ALA A 55 3.78 2.21 7.37
N LYS A 56 3.42 1.54 6.27
CA LYS A 56 2.96 0.15 6.33
C LYS A 56 4.11 -0.62 6.98
N THR A 57 3.98 -0.94 8.26
CA THR A 57 4.89 -1.83 8.93
C THR A 57 4.74 -3.16 8.22
N VAL A 58 5.77 -3.55 7.45
CA VAL A 58 5.81 -4.88 6.85
C VAL A 58 5.67 -5.86 8.01
N ASP A 59 4.74 -6.80 7.88
CA ASP A 59 4.49 -7.80 8.91
C ASP A 59 5.78 -8.59 9.17
N ASP A 60 6.17 -8.67 10.44
CA ASP A 60 7.34 -9.42 10.89
C ASP A 60 7.27 -10.88 10.45
N SER A 61 6.07 -11.44 10.26
CA SER A 61 5.86 -12.79 9.74
C SER A 61 6.36 -12.95 8.29
N ILE A 62 6.22 -11.89 7.48
CA ILE A 62 6.67 -11.86 6.08
C ILE A 62 8.19 -11.73 6.04
N LEU A 63 8.76 -10.84 6.85
CA LEU A 63 10.21 -10.65 6.92
C LEU A 63 10.93 -11.95 7.28
N LYS A 64 10.51 -12.64 8.34
CA LYS A 64 11.09 -13.93 8.75
C LYS A 64 10.99 -15.00 7.67
N ARG A 65 9.93 -14.99 6.85
CA ARG A 65 9.76 -15.93 5.73
C ARG A 65 10.71 -15.62 4.59
N LEU A 66 10.94 -14.33 4.29
CA LEU A 66 11.89 -13.90 3.27
C LEU A 66 13.32 -14.31 3.67
N ASP A 67 13.70 -14.07 4.92
CA ASP A 67 15.02 -14.45 5.43
C ASP A 67 15.24 -15.97 5.34
N ARG A 68 14.24 -16.78 5.72
CA ARG A 68 14.32 -18.25 5.56
C ARG A 68 14.44 -18.68 4.10
N ARG A 69 13.66 -18.07 3.19
CA ARG A 69 13.75 -18.38 1.76
C ARG A 69 15.11 -18.03 1.18
N GLN A 70 15.73 -16.95 1.63
CA GLN A 70 17.06 -16.56 1.18
C GLN A 70 18.10 -17.63 1.54
N VAL A 71 18.02 -18.21 2.74
CA VAL A 71 18.89 -19.33 3.14
C VAL A 71 18.66 -20.55 2.24
N GLU A 72 17.40 -20.96 2.04
CA GLU A 72 17.11 -22.13 1.18
C GLU A 72 17.50 -21.90 -0.29
N LEU A 73 17.38 -20.67 -0.78
CA LEU A 73 17.79 -20.30 -2.13
C LEU A 73 19.32 -20.45 -2.30
N GLN A 74 20.12 -19.95 -1.35
CA GLN A 74 21.57 -20.11 -1.39
C GLN A 74 22.01 -21.58 -1.28
N VAL A 75 21.31 -22.39 -0.47
CA VAL A 75 21.57 -23.83 -0.38
C VAL A 75 21.20 -24.54 -1.68
N SER A 76 20.10 -24.16 -2.33
CA SER A 76 19.70 -24.69 -3.64
C SER A 76 20.73 -24.35 -4.72
N GLU A 77 21.20 -23.10 -4.76
CA GLU A 77 22.24 -22.67 -5.70
C GLU A 77 23.54 -23.45 -5.50
N LEU A 78 23.96 -23.69 -4.26
CA LEU A 78 25.14 -24.52 -3.97
C LEU A 78 24.94 -25.95 -4.46
N ARG A 79 23.75 -26.53 -4.21
CA ARG A 79 23.43 -27.89 -4.65
C ARG A 79 23.56 -28.02 -6.15
N ASP A 80 22.93 -27.11 -6.90
CA ASP A 80 22.98 -27.10 -8.38
C ASP A 80 24.43 -27.01 -8.86
N GLN A 81 25.25 -26.14 -8.26
CA GLN A 81 26.68 -26.01 -8.59
C GLN A 81 27.49 -27.29 -8.34
N LEU A 82 27.21 -28.00 -7.24
CA LEU A 82 27.92 -29.24 -6.89
C LEU A 82 27.48 -30.41 -7.77
N GLU A 83 26.20 -30.48 -8.13
CA GLU A 83 25.65 -31.47 -9.06
C GLU A 83 26.21 -31.25 -10.47
N ASP A 84 26.23 -30.01 -10.98
CA ASP A 84 26.79 -29.65 -12.28
C ASP A 84 28.30 -29.93 -12.37
N ALA A 85 29.04 -29.76 -11.26
CA ALA A 85 30.46 -30.03 -11.21
C ALA A 85 30.80 -31.53 -11.30
N GLY A 86 29.87 -32.42 -10.94
CA GLY A 86 30.01 -33.88 -11.06
C GLY A 86 31.13 -34.54 -10.23
N ASN A 87 31.75 -33.80 -9.30
CA ASN A 87 32.92 -34.23 -8.53
C ASN A 87 32.59 -34.78 -7.13
N TYR A 88 31.32 -34.73 -6.73
CA TYR A 88 30.88 -35.09 -5.38
C TYR A 88 29.77 -36.14 -5.45
N ASP A 89 29.79 -37.07 -4.50
CA ASP A 89 28.70 -38.03 -4.33
C ASP A 89 27.49 -37.37 -3.63
N GLU A 90 26.31 -37.96 -3.79
CA GLU A 90 25.04 -37.41 -3.27
C GLU A 90 25.10 -37.17 -1.74
N ASN A 91 25.81 -38.05 -1.01
CA ASN A 91 26.04 -37.92 0.43
C ASN A 91 26.92 -36.71 0.78
N GLU A 92 27.95 -36.44 -0.04
CA GLU A 92 28.87 -35.32 0.16
C GLU A 92 28.19 -33.99 -0.18
N ILE A 93 27.38 -33.96 -1.24
CA ILE A 93 26.56 -32.81 -1.63
C ILE A 93 25.59 -32.47 -0.49
N THR A 94 24.89 -33.47 0.06
CA THR A 94 23.96 -33.29 1.17
C THR A 94 24.67 -32.69 2.39
N ARG A 95 25.83 -33.27 2.76
CA ARG A 95 26.61 -32.79 3.90
C ARG A 95 27.03 -31.32 3.73
N LYS A 96 27.53 -30.94 2.55
CA LYS A 96 27.93 -29.56 2.27
C LYS A 96 26.74 -28.59 2.29
N CYS A 97 25.58 -29.02 1.80
CA CYS A 97 24.35 -28.24 1.86
C CYS A 97 23.89 -28.02 3.30
N ASP A 98 23.98 -29.05 4.15
CA ASP A 98 23.63 -28.96 5.56
C ASP A 98 24.61 -28.08 6.35
N GLU A 99 25.91 -28.21 6.08
CA GLU A 99 26.96 -27.34 6.63
C GLU A 99 26.67 -25.86 6.29
N LEU A 100 26.40 -25.56 5.01
CA LEU A 100 26.03 -24.20 4.58
C LEU A 100 24.74 -23.71 5.24
N ARG A 101 23.72 -24.57 5.35
CA ARG A 101 22.45 -24.22 5.98
C ARG A 101 22.67 -23.81 7.44
N ASP A 102 23.47 -24.56 8.18
CA ASP A 102 23.79 -24.28 9.59
C ASP A 102 24.56 -22.97 9.76
N GLU A 103 25.52 -22.69 8.88
CA GLU A 103 26.29 -21.45 8.88
C GLU A 103 25.41 -20.23 8.63
N LEU A 104 24.59 -20.26 7.58
CA LEU A 104 23.69 -19.15 7.24
C LEU A 104 22.65 -18.90 8.32
N GLN A 105 22.12 -19.96 8.94
CA GLN A 105 21.20 -19.81 10.08
C GLN A 105 21.89 -19.21 11.31
N LYS A 106 23.16 -19.55 11.58
CA LYS A 106 23.94 -18.91 12.67
C LYS A 106 24.13 -17.41 12.38
N GLN A 107 24.51 -17.07 11.15
CA GLN A 107 24.68 -15.67 10.74
C GLN A 107 23.39 -14.86 10.86
N LEU A 108 22.25 -15.44 10.44
CA LEU A 108 20.95 -14.78 10.56
C LEU A 108 20.57 -14.52 12.03
N ARG A 109 20.80 -15.50 12.92
CA ARG A 109 20.54 -15.33 14.36
C ARG A 109 21.43 -14.26 14.99
N GLU A 110 22.71 -14.20 14.61
CA GLU A 110 23.63 -13.17 15.09
C GLU A 110 23.25 -11.78 14.55
N HIS A 111 22.85 -11.69 13.28
CA HIS A 111 22.33 -10.45 12.70
C HIS A 111 21.08 -9.95 13.45
N ASP A 112 20.13 -10.84 13.75
CA ASP A 112 18.94 -10.51 14.54
C ASP A 112 19.27 -10.07 15.97
N ARG A 113 20.24 -10.73 16.61
CA ARG A 113 20.78 -10.30 17.92
C ARG A 113 21.34 -8.89 17.84
N VAL A 114 22.28 -8.63 16.94
CA VAL A 114 22.89 -7.30 16.79
C VAL A 114 21.85 -6.23 16.51
N ARG A 115 20.87 -6.52 15.64
CA ARG A 115 19.76 -5.62 15.31
C ARG A 115 18.90 -5.28 16.53
N THR A 116 18.66 -6.24 17.42
CA THR A 116 17.81 -6.06 18.61
C THR A 116 18.53 -5.46 19.81
N VAL A 117 19.86 -5.61 19.91
CA VAL A 117 20.67 -5.08 21.00
C VAL A 117 20.62 -3.54 21.06
N TYR A 118 20.63 -2.84 19.92
CA TYR A 118 20.55 -1.38 19.89
C TYR A 118 19.11 -0.90 19.70
N THR A 119 18.41 -0.66 20.81
CA THR A 119 17.13 0.07 20.79
C THR A 119 17.37 1.55 21.07
N THR A 120 16.85 2.42 20.20
CA THR A 120 17.02 3.87 20.36
C THR A 120 16.34 4.34 21.65
N ARG A 121 16.92 5.33 22.34
CA ARG A 121 16.41 5.88 23.61
C ARG A 121 14.92 6.25 23.53
N LYS A 122 14.48 6.78 22.38
CA LYS A 122 13.08 7.14 22.08
C LYS A 122 12.10 5.96 22.16
N LYS A 123 12.55 4.72 21.93
CA LYS A 123 11.76 3.49 22.09
C LYS A 123 11.75 2.94 23.53
N ARG A 124 12.69 3.36 24.39
CA ARG A 124 12.86 2.85 25.77
C ARG A 124 12.08 3.67 26.79
N THR A 125 11.90 4.97 26.54
CA THR A 125 11.05 5.82 27.38
C THR A 125 9.59 5.59 27.00
N PRO A 126 8.74 4.96 27.83
CA PRO A 126 7.30 5.14 27.65
C PRO A 126 7.04 6.65 27.69
N ALA A 127 6.15 7.15 26.83
CA ALA A 127 5.79 8.56 26.83
C ALA A 127 5.33 8.94 28.25
N VAL A 128 6.18 9.64 29.00
CA VAL A 128 5.82 10.25 30.29
C VAL A 128 4.85 11.37 29.94
N GLY A 129 3.56 11.03 29.88
CA GLY A 129 2.52 11.93 29.37
C GLY A 129 1.10 11.63 29.88
N ASP A 130 0.80 10.41 30.31
CA ASP A 130 -0.51 10.05 30.86
C ASP A 130 -0.43 9.64 32.34
N VAL A 131 0.19 10.48 33.18
CA VAL A 131 -0.02 10.40 34.63
C VAL A 131 -1.30 11.18 34.92
N ASN A 132 -2.39 10.44 35.06
CA ASN A 132 -3.71 10.98 35.38
C ASN A 132 -3.69 11.54 36.82
N LEU A 133 -3.38 12.83 36.98
CA LEU A 133 -3.60 13.56 38.24
C LEU A 133 -5.09 13.93 38.31
N ASN A 134 -5.94 12.97 38.66
CA ASN A 134 -7.28 13.18 39.20
C ASN A 134 -7.72 11.86 39.83
N ASP A 135 -7.34 11.64 41.08
CA ASP A 135 -8.12 10.90 42.07
C ASP A 135 -7.45 11.13 43.45
N ASP A 136 -8.29 11.60 44.39
CA ASP A 136 -8.07 12.03 45.80
C ASP A 136 -7.76 13.52 46.06
#